data_AF-S3YE31-F1
#
_entry.id   AF-S3YE31-F1
#
_cell.length_a   1.000
_cell.length_b   1.000
_cell.length_c   1.000
_cell.angle_alpha   90.00
_cell.angle_beta   90.00
_cell.angle_gamma   90.00
#
_symmetry.space_group_name_H-M   'P 1'
#
loop_
_entity.id
_entity.type
_entity.pdbx_description
1 polymer ?
#
loop_
_entity_poly.entity_id
_entity_poly.type
_entity_poly.pdbx_seq_one_letter_code
_entity_poly.pdbx_strand_id
1 'polypeptide(L)'
;MIDVKELRIGNYVFPKNDSGKETVIGEIFAINNYLVSIKGNHNQYDYHLLEPILLTEELLLKCGFTELYSDSKGYIYSVNNIEFIRSYFDTPSL
;
A
#
# COMPACT_ATOMS: atom_id res chain seq x y z
N MET A 1 0.15 11.48 -12.65
CA MET A 1 0.74 11.04 -11.39
C MET A 1 -0.33 10.23 -10.67
N ILE A 2 -0.08 8.96 -10.40
CA ILE A 2 -1.08 8.09 -9.77
C ILE A 2 -1.05 8.36 -8.27
N ASP A 3 -2.22 8.52 -7.63
CA ASP A 3 -2.28 8.74 -6.18
C ASP A 3 -1.75 7.50 -5.44
N VAL A 4 -0.82 7.72 -4.51
CA VAL A 4 -0.26 6.65 -3.66
C VAL A 4 -1.32 6.04 -2.74
N LYS A 5 -2.45 6.73 -2.53
CA LYS A 5 -3.59 6.27 -1.75
C LYS A 5 -4.64 5.52 -2.57
N GLU A 6 -4.46 5.42 -3.88
CA GLU A 6 -5.41 4.73 -4.75
C GLU A 6 -5.36 3.21 -4.51
N LEU A 7 -6.53 2.63 -4.22
CA LEU A 7 -6.66 1.20 -3.95
C LEU A 7 -6.54 0.38 -5.23
N ARG A 8 -5.83 -0.76 -5.16
CA ARG A 8 -5.67 -1.72 -6.25
C ARG A 8 -5.85 -3.14 -5.75
N ILE A 9 -6.21 -4.04 -6.65
CA ILE A 9 -6.19 -5.48 -6.38
C ILE A 9 -4.78 -5.88 -5.93
N GLY A 10 -4.69 -6.69 -4.88
CA GLY A 10 -3.42 -7.09 -4.28
C GLY A 10 -2.90 -6.13 -3.20
N ASN A 11 -3.43 -4.91 -3.08
CA ASN A 11 -3.07 -4.05 -1.95
C ASN A 11 -3.53 -4.70 -0.65
N TYR A 12 -2.63 -4.74 0.33
CA TYR A 12 -3.00 -4.99 1.72
C TYR A 12 -3.52 -3.69 2.31
N VAL A 13 -4.69 -3.74 2.94
CA VAL A 13 -5.35 -2.56 3.52
C VAL A 13 -5.77 -2.84 4.96
N PHE A 14 -5.89 -1.77 5.74
CA PHE A 14 -6.55 -1.80 7.04
C PHE A 14 -7.77 -0.87 7.02
N PRO A 15 -8.89 -1.27 7.65
CA PRO A 15 -10.06 -0.43 7.74
C PRO A 15 -9.90 0.66 8.80
N LYS A 16 -10.40 1.87 8.50
CA LYS A 16 -10.62 2.96 9.45
C LYS A 16 -11.84 2.61 10.28
N ASN A 17 -11.65 1.97 11.42
CA ASN A 17 -12.76 1.63 12.30
C ASN A 17 -13.19 2.86 13.11
N ASP A 18 -14.45 3.24 13.02
CA ASP A 18 -15.13 4.10 13.99
C ASP A 18 -16.43 3.48 14.54
N SER A 19 -16.78 2.25 14.12
CA SER A 19 -18.13 1.69 14.27
C SER A 19 -18.23 0.29 14.92
N GLY A 20 -17.17 -0.20 15.56
CA GLY A 20 -17.25 -1.33 16.51
C GLY A 20 -17.55 -2.71 15.93
N LYS A 21 -17.55 -2.89 14.59
CA LYS A 21 -17.56 -4.21 13.94
C LYS A 21 -16.14 -4.78 13.85
N GLU A 22 -16.03 -6.11 13.86
CA GLU A 22 -14.76 -6.79 13.62
C GLU A 22 -14.14 -6.32 12.31
N THR A 23 -12.97 -5.72 12.43
CA THR A 23 -12.22 -5.18 11.30
C THR A 23 -11.13 -6.14 10.89
N VAL A 24 -11.13 -6.51 9.60
CA VAL A 24 -10.14 -7.43 9.04
C VAL A 24 -9.14 -6.64 8.21
N ILE A 25 -7.87 -6.78 8.56
CA ILE A 25 -6.75 -6.38 7.71
C ILE A 25 -6.53 -7.49 6.69
N GLY A 26 -6.43 -7.15 5.41
CA GLY A 26 -6.23 -8.16 4.38
C GLY A 26 -5.97 -7.60 3.00
N GLU A 27 -5.75 -8.52 2.07
CA GLU A 27 -5.54 -8.24 0.66
C GLU A 27 -6.87 -7.98 -0.06
N ILE A 28 -6.92 -6.92 -0.87
CA ILE A 28 -8.02 -6.68 -1.79
C ILE A 28 -7.99 -7.74 -2.90
N PHE A 29 -9.09 -8.48 -3.07
CA PHE A 29 -9.23 -9.44 -4.18
C PHE A 29 -10.31 -9.05 -5.21
N ALA A 30 -11.18 -8.10 -4.90
CA ALA A 30 -12.16 -7.57 -5.84
C ALA A 30 -12.56 -6.12 -5.50
N ILE A 31 -12.74 -5.30 -6.53
CA ILE A 31 -13.25 -3.92 -6.43
C ILE A 31 -14.45 -3.82 -7.37
N ASN A 32 -15.59 -3.35 -6.85
CA ASN A 32 -16.79 -3.07 -7.62
C ASN A 32 -17.31 -1.68 -7.25
N ASN A 33 -16.99 -0.68 -8.09
CA ASN A 33 -17.27 0.73 -7.83
C ASN A 33 -16.74 1.15 -6.45
N TYR A 34 -17.64 1.42 -5.50
CA TYR A 34 -17.32 1.88 -4.15
C TYR A 34 -17.10 0.74 -3.15
N LEU A 35 -17.37 -0.50 -3.54
CA LEU A 35 -17.29 -1.66 -2.66
C LEU A 35 -16.02 -2.46 -2.93
N VAL A 36 -15.30 -2.75 -1.85
CA VAL A 36 -14.01 -3.44 -1.87
C VAL A 36 -14.11 -4.73 -1.05
N SER A 37 -13.73 -5.84 -1.67
CA SER A 37 -13.72 -7.17 -1.02
C SER A 37 -12.32 -7.51 -0.56
N ILE A 38 -12.20 -7.86 0.73
CA ILE A 38 -10.92 -8.17 1.38
C ILE A 38 -10.90 -9.64 1.77
N LYS A 39 -9.78 -10.34 1.53
CA LYS A 39 -9.61 -11.74 1.94
C LYS A 39 -9.81 -11.87 3.45
N GLY A 40 -10.64 -12.83 3.87
CA GLY A 40 -10.96 -13.06 5.28
C GLY A 40 -12.09 -12.20 5.84
N ASN A 41 -12.60 -11.21 5.10
CA ASN A 41 -13.82 -10.51 5.48
C ASN A 41 -15.03 -11.06 4.72
N HIS A 42 -16.14 -11.29 5.44
CA HIS A 42 -17.37 -11.80 4.85
C HIS A 42 -18.20 -10.69 4.16
N ASN A 43 -17.99 -9.44 4.54
CA ASN A 43 -18.69 -8.29 3.98
C ASN A 43 -17.74 -7.40 3.17
N GLN A 44 -18.27 -6.66 2.21
CA GLN A 44 -17.49 -5.66 1.50
C GLN A 44 -17.36 -4.38 2.34
N TYR A 45 -16.27 -3.66 2.16
CA TYR A 45 -16.07 -2.33 2.72
C TYR A 45 -16.41 -1.26 1.68
N ASP A 46 -16.93 -0.13 2.14
CA ASP A 46 -16.86 1.10 1.36
C ASP A 46 -15.39 1.53 1.26
N TYR A 47 -14.94 1.89 0.05
CA TYR A 47 -13.54 2.22 -0.19
C TYR A 47 -13.03 3.42 0.64
N HIS A 48 -13.91 4.36 1.03
CA HIS A 48 -13.52 5.50 1.88
C HIS A 48 -13.13 5.06 3.31
N LEU A 49 -13.55 3.85 3.71
CA LEU A 49 -13.26 3.27 5.02
C LEU A 49 -11.96 2.46 5.02
N LEU A 50 -11.20 2.44 3.93
CA LEU A 50 -9.97 1.66 3.81
C LEU A 50 -8.76 2.59 3.64
N GLU A 51 -7.64 2.20 4.23
CA GLU A 51 -6.33 2.74 3.87
C GLU A 51 -5.40 1.62 3.40
N PRO A 52 -4.64 1.85 2.31
CA PRO A 52 -3.56 0.96 1.95
C PRO A 52 -2.47 0.98 3.00
N ILE A 53 -2.00 -0.21 3.38
CA ILE A 53 -0.77 -0.35 4.13
C ILE A 53 0.36 0.16 3.23
N LEU A 54 0.99 1.25 3.66
CA LEU A 54 2.11 1.83 2.94
C LEU A 54 3.29 0.88 3.00
N LEU A 55 3.97 0.72 1.86
CA LEU A 55 5.26 0.06 1.81
C LEU A 55 6.28 0.96 2.52
N THR A 56 6.69 0.56 3.71
CA THR A 56 7.77 1.21 4.46
C THR A 56 9.09 0.52 4.17
N GLU A 57 10.19 1.24 4.37
CA GLU A 57 11.55 0.68 4.32
C GLU A 57 11.69 -0.56 5.22
N GLU A 58 11.18 -0.48 6.45
CA GLU A 58 11.20 -1.61 7.40
C GLU A 58 10.51 -2.87 6.83
N LEU A 59 9.36 -2.71 6.15
CA LEU A 59 8.65 -3.81 5.53
C LEU A 59 9.43 -4.40 4.34
N LEU A 60 10.06 -3.55 3.52
CA LEU A 60 10.88 -4.01 2.40
C LEU A 60 12.05 -4.86 2.92
N LEU A 61 12.79 -4.36 3.91
CA LEU A 61 13.91 -5.07 4.52
C LEU A 61 13.48 -6.42 5.14
N LYS A 62 12.36 -6.44 5.87
CA LYS A 62 11.79 -7.68 6.44
C LYS A 62 11.37 -8.71 5.40
N CYS A 63 11.00 -8.26 4.20
CA CYS A 63 10.62 -9.10 3.08
C CYS A 63 11.80 -9.57 2.22
N GLY A 64 13.05 -9.32 2.65
CA GLY A 64 14.26 -9.77 1.96
C GLY A 64 14.68 -8.86 0.81
N PHE A 65 14.11 -7.66 0.71
CA PHE A 65 14.68 -6.65 -0.18
C PHE A 65 16.01 -6.15 0.40
N THR A 66 16.99 -5.99 -0.47
CA THR A 66 18.29 -5.39 -0.14
C THR A 66 18.30 -3.97 -0.65
N GLU A 67 18.69 -3.02 0.21
CA GLU A 67 18.94 -1.65 -0.23
C GLU A 67 20.16 -1.63 -1.16
N LEU A 68 19.99 -1.08 -2.36
CA LEU A 68 21.09 -0.81 -3.29
C LEU A 68 21.55 0.65 -3.22
N TYR A 69 20.61 1.56 -2.95
CA TYR A 69 20.84 3.00 -2.91
C TYR A 69 19.74 3.71 -2.10
N SER A 70 20.10 4.68 -1.28
CA SER A 70 19.16 5.56 -0.57
C SER A 70 19.80 6.94 -0.37
N ASP A 71 19.15 7.99 -0.87
CA ASP A 71 19.56 9.38 -0.70
C ASP A 71 18.36 10.32 -0.50
N SER A 72 18.61 11.63 -0.45
CA SER A 72 17.56 12.64 -0.34
C SER A 72 16.63 12.73 -1.55
N LYS A 73 16.98 12.12 -2.69
CA LYS A 73 16.24 12.13 -3.96
C LYS A 73 15.44 10.85 -4.20
N GLY A 74 15.69 9.79 -3.45
CA GLY A 74 14.95 8.54 -3.61
C GLY A 74 15.65 7.33 -3.01
N TYR A 75 15.12 6.16 -3.33
CA TYR A 75 15.70 4.89 -2.92
C TYR A 75 15.49 3.79 -3.98
N ILE A 76 16.40 2.82 -3.97
CA ILE A 76 16.39 1.62 -4.79
C ILE A 76 16.57 0.41 -3.89
N TYR A 77 15.57 -0.48 -3.92
CA TYR A 77 15.61 -1.78 -3.25
C TYR A 77 15.56 -2.89 -4.29
N SER A 78 16.21 -4.02 -4.03
CA SER A 78 16.21 -5.17 -4.93
C SER A 78 15.83 -6.46 -4.21
N VAL A 79 15.03 -7.30 -4.86
CA VAL A 79 14.75 -8.66 -4.43
C VAL A 79 14.71 -9.57 -5.66
N ASN A 80 15.44 -10.70 -5.63
CA ASN A 80 15.44 -11.69 -6.72
C ASN A 80 15.68 -11.08 -8.13
N ASN A 81 16.59 -10.11 -8.25
CA ASN A 81 16.89 -9.36 -9.49
C ASN A 81 15.74 -8.46 -10.00
N ILE A 82 14.75 -8.16 -9.16
CA ILE A 82 13.70 -7.16 -9.43
C ILE A 82 14.00 -5.91 -8.60
N GLU A 83 14.10 -4.76 -9.27
CA GLU A 83 14.38 -3.48 -8.63
C GLU A 83 13.09 -2.68 -8.39
N PHE A 84 12.93 -2.22 -7.16
CA PHE A 84 11.92 -1.25 -6.75
C PHE A 84 12.58 0.12 -6.62
N ILE A 85 12.16 1.06 -7.46
CA ILE A 85 12.71 2.42 -7.51
C ILE A 85 11.62 3.40 -7.08
N ARG A 86 11.93 4.24 -6.09
CA ARG A 86 11.12 5.40 -5.76
C ARG A 86 11.96 6.66 -5.87
N SER A 87 11.51 7.58 -6.72
CA SER A 87 12.12 8.91 -6.87
C SER A 87 11.21 9.95 -6.23
N TYR A 88 11.77 10.76 -5.33
CA TYR A 88 11.16 11.99 -4.86
C TYR A 88 11.49 13.06 -5.89
N PHE A 89 10.59 13.30 -6.84
CA PHE A 89 10.74 14.47 -7.70
C PHE A 89 10.67 15.71 -6.81
N ASP A 90 11.60 16.65 -6.99
CA ASP A 90 11.55 17.97 -6.37
C ASP A 90 10.15 18.55 -6.63
N THR A 91 9.32 18.62 -5.59
CA THR A 91 8.10 19.43 -5.63
C THR A 91 8.56 20.85 -5.96
N PRO A 92 8.01 21.51 -6.99
CA PRO A 92 8.32 22.91 -7.22
C PRO A 92 8.02 23.66 -5.92
N SER A 93 9.05 24.28 -5.35
CA SER A 93 8.89 25.22 -4.24
C SER A 93 7.84 26.26 -4.63
N LEU A 94 6.80 26.37 -3.80
CA LEU A 94 5.72 27.38 -3.89
C LEU A 94 6.29 28.80 -3.96
#